data_AF-A0A089X5W3-F1
#
_entry.id   AF-A0A089X5W3-F1
#
_cell.length_a   1.000
_cell.length_b   1.000
_cell.length_c   1.000
_cell.angle_alpha   90.00
_cell.angle_beta   90.00
_cell.angle_gamma   90.00
#
_symmetry.space_group_name_H-M   'P 1'
#
loop_
_entity.id
_entity.type
_entity.pdbx_description
1 polymer ?
#
loop_
_entity_poly.entity_id
_entity_poly.type
_entity_poly.pdbx_seq_one_letter_code
_entity_poly.pdbx_strand_id
1 'polypeptide(L)'
;MRILVTVRGDDAGADERGHDLRRWLIAEPELRGRIRTADGAPPPGAPGAVTDALVAMLEPGRIAEVFAAVVVAWAQSRQGNQTVTITRPDGAETTVGTARVKGLDPRRRAELARRLTAVVDTAPAPARTRPVDRGAEPRRHP
;
A
#
# COMPACT_ATOMS: atom_id res chain seq x y z
N MET A 1 -7.49 -7.74 9.57
CA MET A 1 -6.11 -7.80 9.01
C MET A 1 -5.46 -6.41 8.99
N ARG A 2 -4.16 -6.29 9.33
CA ARG A 2 -3.42 -5.02 9.30
C ARG A 2 -2.76 -4.80 7.94
N ILE A 3 -3.20 -3.79 7.19
CA ILE A 3 -2.59 -3.35 5.94
C ILE A 3 -1.81 -2.07 6.18
N LEU A 4 -0.57 -2.02 5.72
CA LEU A 4 0.24 -0.81 5.68
C LEU A 4 0.07 -0.17 4.29
N VAL A 5 -0.23 1.12 4.26
CA VAL A 5 -0.42 1.90 3.04
C VAL A 5 0.56 3.04 3.10
N THR A 6 1.41 3.15 2.10
CA THR A 6 2.43 4.19 2.00
C THR A 6 2.21 4.98 0.72
N VAL A 7 2.38 6.30 0.81
CA VAL A 7 2.26 7.18 -0.37
C VAL A 7 3.62 7.82 -0.65
N ARG A 8 4.11 7.63 -1.87
CA ARG A 8 5.33 8.26 -2.38
C ARG A 8 5.00 9.19 -3.54
N GLY A 9 5.70 10.30 -3.65
CA GLY A 9 5.66 11.15 -4.82
C GLY A 9 7.01 11.77 -5.11
N ASP A 10 7.15 12.33 -6.31
CA ASP A 10 8.41 12.89 -6.77
C ASP A 10 8.71 14.30 -6.20
N ASP A 11 7.72 14.97 -5.59
CA ASP A 11 7.87 16.33 -5.02
C ASP A 11 7.81 16.34 -3.49
N ALA A 12 8.42 17.37 -2.88
CA ALA A 12 8.35 17.64 -1.45
C ALA A 12 6.89 17.93 -1.03
N GLY A 13 6.29 16.99 -0.29
CA GLY A 13 4.90 17.10 0.17
C GLY A 13 4.31 15.73 0.50
N ALA A 14 5.08 14.83 1.10
CA ALA A 14 4.61 13.48 1.41
C ALA A 14 3.53 13.49 2.49
N ASP A 15 3.72 14.30 3.53
CA ASP A 15 2.82 14.41 4.70
C ASP A 15 1.42 14.90 4.30
N GLU A 16 1.32 15.85 3.36
CA GLU A 16 0.02 16.31 2.86
C GLU A 16 -0.71 15.20 2.08
N ARG A 17 0.03 14.34 1.37
CA ARG A 17 -0.53 13.29 0.51
C ARG A 17 -1.10 12.13 1.31
N GLY A 18 -0.42 11.69 2.37
CA GLY A 18 -0.96 10.64 3.25
C GLY A 18 -2.12 11.15 4.09
N HIS A 19 -2.07 12.40 4.58
CA HIS A 19 -3.24 13.06 5.18
C HIS A 19 -4.45 13.12 4.23
N ASP A 20 -4.21 13.43 2.96
CA ASP A 20 -5.24 13.50 1.93
C ASP A 20 -5.84 12.12 1.58
N LEU A 21 -5.00 11.09 1.41
CA LEU A 21 -5.48 9.72 1.21
C LEU A 21 -6.28 9.26 2.43
N ARG A 22 -5.78 9.55 3.64
CA ARG A 22 -6.51 9.26 4.88
C ARG A 22 -7.87 9.94 4.89
N ARG A 23 -7.97 11.20 4.44
CA ARG A 23 -9.23 11.94 4.36
C ARG A 23 -10.26 11.25 3.45
N TRP A 24 -9.81 10.75 2.30
CA TRP A 24 -10.66 9.97 1.39
C TRP A 24 -11.10 8.65 2.02
N LEU A 25 -10.18 7.94 2.66
CA LEU A 25 -10.49 6.67 3.31
C LEU A 25 -11.47 6.84 4.47
N ILE A 26 -11.33 7.87 5.31
CA ILE A 26 -12.25 8.10 6.45
C ILE A 26 -13.58 8.75 6.03
N ALA A 27 -13.71 9.21 4.78
CA ALA A 27 -14.97 9.70 4.26
C ALA A 27 -15.98 8.57 4.06
N GLU A 28 -15.50 7.34 3.80
CA GLU A 28 -16.35 6.15 3.76
C GLU A 28 -16.73 5.68 5.18
N PRO A 29 -18.03 5.52 5.48
CA PRO A 29 -18.50 5.14 6.81
C PRO A 29 -17.97 3.77 7.25
N GLU A 30 -17.76 2.83 6.33
CA GLU A 30 -17.24 1.49 6.59
C GLU A 30 -15.77 1.51 7.04
N LEU A 31 -14.98 2.47 6.58
CA LEU A 31 -13.54 2.60 6.87
C LEU A 31 -13.27 3.54 8.06
N ARG A 32 -14.28 4.31 8.49
CA ARG A 32 -14.18 5.22 9.63
C ARG A 32 -13.76 4.47 10.90
N GLY A 33 -12.74 4.99 11.59
CA GLY A 33 -12.18 4.38 12.80
C GLY A 33 -11.24 3.19 12.59
N ARG A 34 -11.12 2.69 11.36
CA ARG A 34 -10.22 1.58 10.96
C ARG A 34 -8.89 2.05 10.39
N ILE A 35 -8.80 3.33 10.01
CA ILE A 35 -7.58 3.96 9.49
C ILE A 35 -6.85 4.70 10.61
N ARG A 36 -5.58 4.34 10.82
CA ARG A 36 -4.66 4.97 11.77
C ARG A 36 -3.46 5.51 11.00
N THR A 37 -2.87 6.60 11.47
CA THR A 37 -1.52 7.00 11.05
C THR A 37 -0.53 6.00 11.65
N ALA A 38 0.45 5.55 10.86
CA ALA A 38 1.56 4.79 11.39
C ALA A 38 2.51 5.79 12.05
N ASP A 39 2.40 5.97 13.37
CA ASP A 39 3.38 6.72 14.14
C ASP A 39 4.70 5.93 14.12
N GLY A 40 5.55 6.26 13.15
CA GLY A 40 6.74 5.49 12.84
C GLY A 40 7.16 5.73 11.41
N ALA A 41 7.69 6.94 11.16
CA ALA A 41 8.47 7.21 9.97
C ALA A 41 9.50 6.07 9.77
N PRO A 42 9.74 5.59 8.54
CA PRO A 42 10.81 4.63 8.29
C PRO A 42 12.14 5.17 8.85
N PRO A 43 13.03 4.31 9.37
CA PRO A 43 14.27 4.76 10.00
C PRO A 43 15.04 5.70 9.06
N PRO A 44 15.57 6.83 9.58
CA PRO A 44 16.30 7.80 8.79
C PRO A 44 17.52 7.11 8.16
N GLY A 45 17.51 6.94 6.83
CA GLY A 45 18.55 6.20 6.10
C GLY A 45 18.06 5.43 4.89
N ALA A 46 16.74 5.26 4.70
CA ALA A 46 16.19 4.79 3.42
C ALA A 46 16.29 5.93 2.37
N PRO A 47 16.97 5.73 1.23
CA PRO A 47 17.16 6.79 0.26
C PRO A 47 15.83 7.26 -0.37
N GLY A 48 15.45 8.49 -0.04
CA GLY A 48 14.54 9.34 -0.80
C GLY A 48 13.08 9.38 -0.36
N ALA A 49 12.77 10.40 0.43
CA ALA A 49 11.45 10.94 0.80
C ALA A 49 10.69 10.16 1.91
N VAL A 50 10.51 10.88 3.02
CA VAL A 50 9.66 10.54 4.16
C VAL A 50 8.34 9.99 3.64
N THR A 51 8.04 8.76 4.01
CA THR A 51 6.91 8.01 3.47
C THR A 51 5.77 8.13 4.46
N ASP A 52 4.76 8.90 4.09
CA ASP A 52 3.58 9.05 4.93
C ASP A 52 2.82 7.72 4.93
N ALA A 53 2.75 7.11 6.11
CA ALA A 53 2.37 5.72 6.30
C ALA A 53 1.05 5.65 7.08
N LEU A 54 0.08 4.94 6.51
CA LEU A 54 -1.23 4.70 7.10
C LEU A 54 -1.39 3.21 7.39
N VAL A 55 -1.97 2.89 8.53
CA VAL A 55 -2.36 1.53 8.89
C VAL A 55 -3.87 1.40 8.76
N ALA A 56 -4.31 0.52 7.87
CA ALA A 56 -5.72 0.17 7.69
C ALA A 56 -6.00 -1.20 8.32
N MET A 57 -6.95 -1.24 9.27
CA MET A 57 -7.47 -2.48 9.83
C MET A 57 -8.64 -2.96 8.99
N LEU A 58 -8.35 -3.81 8.00
CA LEU A 58 -9.32 -4.31 7.03
C LEU A 58 -9.68 -5.75 7.37
N GLU A 59 -10.98 -6.03 7.49
CA GLU A 59 -11.47 -7.40 7.56
C GLU A 59 -11.75 -7.90 6.13
N PRO A 60 -11.50 -9.18 5.85
CA PRO A 60 -11.83 -9.77 4.55
C PRO A 60 -13.32 -9.59 4.21
N GLY A 61 -13.63 -9.52 2.91
CA GLY A 61 -14.96 -9.25 2.37
C GLY A 61 -15.22 -7.78 2.04
N ARG A 62 -16.43 -7.28 2.34
CA ARG A 62 -16.94 -5.98 1.85
C ARG A 62 -16.04 -4.78 2.16
N ILE A 63 -15.33 -4.79 3.30
CA ILE A 63 -14.46 -3.68 3.71
C ILE A 63 -13.24 -3.57 2.77
N ALA A 64 -12.73 -4.70 2.27
CA ALA A 64 -11.63 -4.74 1.29
C ALA A 64 -12.03 -4.16 -0.07
N GLU A 65 -13.27 -4.38 -0.50
CA GLU A 65 -13.83 -3.80 -1.73
C GLU A 65 -13.92 -2.28 -1.65
N VAL A 66 -14.49 -1.75 -0.57
CA VAL A 66 -14.62 -0.30 -0.35
C VAL A 66 -13.23 0.34 -0.29
N PHE A 67 -12.30 -0.25 0.46
CA PHE A 67 -10.91 0.24 0.51
C PHE A 67 -10.27 0.33 -0.88
N ALA A 68 -10.35 -0.73 -1.67
CA ALA A 68 -9.79 -0.77 -3.01
C ALA A 68 -10.41 0.28 -3.94
N ALA A 69 -11.74 0.45 -3.88
CA ALA A 69 -12.45 1.44 -4.67
C ALA A 69 -12.01 2.87 -4.32
N VAL A 70 -11.89 3.20 -3.04
CA VAL A 70 -11.46 4.52 -2.59
C VAL A 70 -10.02 4.82 -3.01
N VAL A 71 -9.11 3.85 -2.89
CA VAL A 71 -7.71 4.03 -3.33
C VAL A 71 -7.63 4.32 -4.83
N VAL A 72 -8.39 3.60 -5.66
CA VAL A 72 -8.44 3.84 -7.11
C VAL A 72 -9.08 5.19 -7.43
N ALA A 73 -10.16 5.55 -6.74
CA ALA A 73 -10.84 6.83 -6.92
C ALA A 73 -9.94 8.02 -6.53
N TRP A 74 -9.24 7.92 -5.40
CA TRP A 74 -8.23 8.90 -4.98
C TRP A 74 -7.10 8.97 -6.01
N ALA A 75 -6.58 7.83 -6.47
CA ALA A 75 -5.51 7.82 -7.46
C ALA A 75 -5.93 8.46 -8.80
N GLN A 76 -7.22 8.35 -9.16
CA GLN A 76 -7.79 9.00 -10.33
C GLN A 76 -7.96 10.51 -10.14
N SER A 77 -8.29 10.98 -8.93
CA SER A 77 -8.55 12.40 -8.68
C SER A 77 -7.26 13.24 -8.60
N ARG A 78 -6.08 12.62 -8.65
CA ARG A 78 -4.79 13.29 -8.48
C ARG A 78 -4.15 13.66 -9.81
N GLN A 79 -3.61 14.88 -9.86
CA GLN A 79 -2.96 15.42 -11.05
C GLN A 79 -1.45 15.11 -11.13
N GLY A 80 -0.79 14.79 -10.02
CA GLY A 80 0.65 14.52 -9.95
C GLY A 80 1.03 13.04 -10.08
N ASN A 81 2.33 12.76 -10.26
CA ASN A 81 2.88 11.40 -10.24
C ASN A 81 3.07 10.95 -8.79
N GLN A 82 2.16 10.11 -8.32
CA GLN A 82 2.16 9.59 -6.96
C GLN A 82 1.99 8.08 -7.02
N THR A 83 2.61 7.40 -6.07
CA THR A 83 2.68 5.96 -6.01
C THR A 83 2.21 5.54 -4.64
N VAL A 84 1.08 4.82 -4.59
CA VAL A 84 0.56 4.21 -3.37
C VAL A 84 1.09 2.78 -3.31
N THR A 85 1.82 2.44 -2.26
CA THR A 85 2.26 1.07 -2.00
C THR A 85 1.41 0.50 -0.87
N ILE A 86 0.85 -0.68 -1.10
CA ILE A 86 0.00 -1.42 -0.16
C ILE A 86 0.80 -2.65 0.26
N THR A 87 1.26 -2.65 1.50
CA THR A 87 2.04 -3.73 2.11
C THR A 87 1.13 -4.53 3.04
N ARG A 88 1.04 -5.83 2.75
CA ARG A 88 0.30 -6.81 3.55
C ARG A 88 1.16 -7.34 4.69
N PRO A 89 0.55 -7.91 5.75
CA PRO A 89 1.30 -8.44 6.88
C PRO A 89 2.08 -9.71 6.53
N ASP A 90 1.80 -10.36 5.39
CA ASP A 90 2.57 -11.48 4.84
C ASP A 90 3.80 -11.04 4.02
N GLY A 91 4.03 -9.73 3.90
CA GLY A 91 5.13 -9.15 3.12
C GLY A 91 4.82 -9.00 1.63
N ALA A 92 3.61 -9.33 1.17
CA ALA A 92 3.21 -9.03 -0.20
C ALA A 92 2.98 -7.52 -0.37
N GLU A 93 3.62 -6.93 -1.37
CA GLU A 93 3.49 -5.51 -1.70
C GLU A 93 2.84 -5.33 -3.05
N THR A 94 1.89 -4.39 -3.14
CA THR A 94 1.24 -4.02 -4.39
C THR A 94 1.27 -2.51 -4.55
N THR A 95 1.73 -2.06 -5.73
CA THR A 95 1.96 -0.65 -5.99
C THR A 95 0.98 -0.12 -7.03
N VAL A 96 0.38 1.04 -6.74
CA VAL A 96 -0.61 1.72 -7.57
C VAL A 96 -0.11 3.14 -7.87
N GLY A 97 0.28 3.37 -9.12
CA GLY A 97 0.70 4.70 -9.59
C GLY A 97 -0.48 5.50 -10.14
N THR A 98 -0.63 6.76 -9.73
CA THR A 98 -1.66 7.69 -10.22
C THR A 98 -1.52 7.97 -11.72
N ALA A 99 -0.28 8.10 -12.22
CA ALA A 99 -0.01 8.25 -13.66
C ALA A 99 -0.52 7.05 -14.47
N ARG A 100 -0.42 5.84 -13.90
CA ARG A 100 -0.96 4.63 -14.51
C ARG A 100 -2.49 4.66 -14.51
N VAL A 101 -3.14 5.07 -13.42
CA VAL A 101 -4.60 5.09 -13.28
C VAL A 101 -5.27 6.13 -14.20
N LYS A 102 -4.66 7.30 -14.36
CA LYS A 102 -5.19 8.40 -15.19
C LYS A 102 -5.37 8.00 -16.67
N GLY A 103 -4.48 7.16 -17.20
CA GLY A 103 -4.54 6.67 -18.58
C GLY A 103 -5.44 5.45 -18.79
N LEU A 104 -6.13 4.95 -17.77
CA LEU A 104 -6.94 3.74 -17.89
C LEU A 104 -8.40 4.03 -18.20
N ASP A 105 -8.98 3.20 -19.07
CA ASP A 105 -10.42 3.16 -19.28
C ASP A 105 -11.18 2.72 -18.01
N PRO A 106 -12.48 3.07 -17.88
CA PRO A 106 -13.29 2.69 -16.73
C PRO A 106 -13.27 1.18 -16.43
N ARG A 107 -13.23 0.32 -17.47
CA ARG A 107 -13.12 -1.13 -17.32
C ARG A 107 -11.82 -1.56 -16.66
N ARG A 108 -10.68 -1.01 -17.11
CA ARG A 108 -9.36 -1.32 -16.54
C ARG A 108 -9.21 -0.78 -15.12
N ARG A 109 -9.88 0.33 -14.79
CA ARG A 109 -9.97 0.85 -13.42
C ARG A 109 -10.76 -0.09 -12.51
N ALA A 110 -11.91 -0.58 -12.97
CA ALA A 110 -12.70 -1.56 -12.22
C ALA A 110 -11.91 -2.87 -12.02
N GLU A 111 -11.13 -3.30 -13.01
CA GLU A 111 -10.25 -4.45 -12.88
C GLU A 111 -9.13 -4.21 -11.85
N LEU A 112 -8.53 -3.01 -11.85
CA LEU A 112 -7.54 -2.64 -10.85
C LEU A 112 -8.13 -2.66 -9.43
N ALA A 113 -9.34 -2.13 -9.24
CA ALA A 113 -10.04 -2.19 -7.96
C ALA A 113 -10.27 -3.65 -7.53
N ARG A 114 -10.76 -4.52 -8.43
CA ARG A 114 -10.95 -5.96 -8.14
C ARG A 114 -9.64 -6.66 -7.78
N ARG A 115 -8.55 -6.35 -8.47
CA ARG A 115 -7.22 -6.90 -8.15
C ARG A 115 -6.75 -6.45 -6.77
N LEU A 116 -6.95 -5.18 -6.42
CA LEU A 116 -6.64 -4.66 -5.09
C LEU A 116 -7.50 -5.29 -4.00
N THR A 117 -8.78 -5.50 -4.26
CA THR A 117 -9.66 -6.27 -3.36
C THR A 117 -9.10 -7.66 -3.16
N ALA A 118 -8.77 -8.40 -4.23
CA ALA A 118 -8.22 -9.74 -4.11
C ALA A 118 -6.90 -9.79 -3.33
N VAL A 119 -6.05 -8.76 -3.47
CA VAL A 119 -4.82 -8.61 -2.68
C VAL A 119 -5.16 -8.43 -1.20
N VAL A 120 -6.14 -7.61 -0.85
CA VAL A 120 -6.54 -7.42 0.56
C VAL A 120 -7.31 -8.64 1.10
N ASP A 121 -8.09 -9.31 0.27
CA ASP A 121 -9.00 -10.38 0.70
C ASP A 121 -8.30 -11.74 0.79
N THR A 122 -7.21 -11.93 0.03
CA THR A 122 -6.46 -13.18 0.11
C THR A 122 -5.95 -13.36 1.54
N ALA A 123 -6.27 -14.53 2.12
CA ALA A 123 -5.69 -14.93 3.40
C ALA A 123 -4.15 -14.89 3.27
N PRO A 124 -3.40 -14.63 4.36
CA PRO A 124 -1.96 -14.78 4.31
C PRO A 124 -1.65 -16.19 3.79
N ALA A 125 -1.03 -16.29 2.62
CA ALA A 125 -0.46 -17.56 2.20
C ALA A 125 0.50 -17.98 3.32
N PRO A 126 0.49 -19.25 3.78
CA PRO A 126 1.47 -19.69 4.76
C PRO A 126 2.84 -19.36 4.16
N ALA A 127 3.58 -18.52 4.88
CA ALA A 127 4.83 -17.93 4.42
C ALA A 127 5.65 -19.03 3.73
N ARG A 128 5.87 -18.90 2.42
CA ARG A 128 6.95 -19.64 1.78
C ARG A 128 8.20 -19.08 2.41
N THR A 129 8.68 -19.78 3.43
CA THR A 129 9.96 -19.56 4.08
C THR A 129 10.97 -19.52 2.96
N ARG A 130 11.41 -18.32 2.59
CA ARG A 130 12.59 -18.16 1.75
C ARG A 130 13.71 -18.77 2.57
N PRO A 131 14.35 -19.88 2.15
CA PRO A 131 15.55 -20.31 2.83
C PRO A 131 16.51 -19.15 2.67
N VAL A 132 16.83 -18.51 3.80
CA VAL A 132 18.00 -17.67 3.88
C VAL A 132 19.15 -18.63 3.62
N ASP A 133 19.63 -18.64 2.38
CA ASP A 133 20.93 -19.19 2.06
C ASP A 133 21.94 -18.34 2.84
N ARG A 134 22.19 -18.76 4.08
CA ARG A 134 23.15 -18.15 4.99
C ARG A 134 24.21 -19.20 5.27
N GLY A 135 25.22 -19.18 4.41
CA GLY A 135 26.60 -19.45 4.77
C GLY A 135 27.00 -20.91 4.84
N ALA A 136 27.69 -21.37 3.79
CA ALA A 136 28.86 -22.22 3.96
C ALA A 136 30.04 -21.52 3.30
N GLU A 137 30.70 -20.72 4.13
CA GLU A 137 32.02 -20.12 3.99
C GLU A 137 33.03 -21.15 3.41
N PRO A 138 33.77 -20.87 2.32
CA PRO A 138 34.94 -21.68 1.99
C PRO A 138 36.06 -21.29 2.94
N ARG A 139 36.18 -22.03 4.06
CA ARG A 139 37.36 -21.92 4.91
C ARG A 139 38.59 -22.39 4.15
N ARG A 140 39.52 -21.47 3.97
CA ARG A 140 40.87 -21.72 3.45
C ARG A 140 41.70 -22.55 4.44
N HIS A 141 42.43 -23.50 3.86
CA HIS A 141 43.78 -24.00 4.21
C HIS A 141 43.96 -24.80 5.51
N PRO A 142 44.98 -25.68 5.62
CA PRO A 142 46.34 -25.60 5.05
C PRO A 142 46.66 -26.50 3.85
#